data_AF-A0A1A5YR26-F1
#
_entry.id   AF-A0A1A5YR26-F1
#
_cell.length_a   1.000
_cell.length_b   1.000
_cell.length_c   1.000
_cell.angle_alpha   90.00
_cell.angle_beta   90.00
_cell.angle_gamma   90.00
#
_symmetry.space_group_name_H-M   'P 1'
#
loop_
_entity.id
_entity.type
_entity.pdbx_description
1 polymer ?
#
loop_
_entity_poly.entity_id
_entity_poly.type
_entity_poly.pdbx_seq_one_letter_code
_entity_poly.pdbx_strand_id
1 'polypeptide(L)'
;MYKCIKCEIRYVTEKAKANFKAERLAGEDLLCLHCIGDLTGKVMNEYGFLVRPEELGSTSRRLQILPRTITNCRPCMKKGTLS
;
A
#
# COMPACT_ATOMS: atom_id res chain seq x y z
N MET A 1 9.97 -14.37 1.61
CA MET A 1 9.33 -13.03 1.60
C MET A 1 10.40 -12.02 1.19
N TYR A 2 10.27 -11.40 0.01
CA TYR A 2 11.29 -10.51 -0.56
C TYR A 2 11.08 -9.06 -0.14
N LYS A 3 12.15 -8.29 0.04
CA LYS A 3 12.05 -6.84 0.22
C LYS A 3 11.75 -6.17 -1.12
N CYS A 4 10.99 -5.08 -1.07
CA CYS A 4 10.75 -4.22 -2.23
C CYS A 4 12.07 -3.65 -2.70
N ILE A 5 12.43 -3.84 -3.97
CA ILE A 5 13.70 -3.34 -4.53
C ILE A 5 13.76 -1.81 -4.62
N LYS A 6 12.60 -1.12 -4.61
CA LYS A 6 12.54 0.34 -4.70
C LYS A 6 12.68 1.04 -3.34
N CYS A 7 12.04 0.50 -2.30
CA CYS A 7 11.99 1.19 -1.00
C CYS A 7 12.72 0.47 0.13
N GLU A 8 13.09 -0.80 -0.04
CA GLU A 8 13.87 -1.64 0.90
C GLU A 8 13.31 -1.78 2.33
N ILE A 9 12.19 -1.13 2.62
CA ILE A 9 11.52 -1.07 3.93
C ILE A 9 10.35 -2.04 3.98
N ARG A 10 9.58 -2.12 2.89
CA ARG A 10 8.38 -2.97 2.79
C ARG A 10 8.70 -4.27 2.06
N TYR A 11 7.85 -5.26 2.24
CA TYR A 11 7.97 -6.56 1.61
C TYR A 11 7.02 -6.70 0.41
N VAL A 12 7.44 -7.52 -0.54
CA VAL A 12 6.64 -7.97 -1.68
C VAL A 12 5.73 -9.09 -1.19
N THR A 13 4.42 -8.85 -1.24
CA THR A 13 3.39 -9.83 -0.90
C THR A 13 2.82 -10.45 -2.18
N GLU A 14 2.13 -11.58 -2.08
CA GLU A 14 1.43 -12.18 -3.23
C GLU A 14 0.39 -11.22 -3.83
N LYS A 15 -0.25 -10.40 -2.98
CA LYS A 15 -1.15 -9.33 -3.44
C LYS A 15 -0.41 -8.25 -4.22
N ALA A 16 0.82 -7.90 -3.83
CA ALA A 16 1.67 -6.96 -4.58
C ALA A 16 2.00 -7.51 -5.97
N LYS A 17 2.38 -8.80 -6.07
CA LYS A 17 2.62 -9.47 -7.35
C LYS A 17 1.39 -9.51 -8.25
N ALA A 18 0.22 -9.82 -7.68
CA ALA A 18 -1.04 -9.81 -8.41
C ALA A 18 -1.36 -8.42 -8.98
N ASN A 19 -1.17 -7.36 -8.19
CA ASN A 19 -1.36 -5.99 -8.66
C ASN A 19 -0.31 -5.58 -9.70
N PHE A 20 0.97 -5.96 -9.53
CA PHE A 20 2.02 -5.69 -10.52
C PHE A 20 1.65 -6.24 -11.91
N LYS A 21 1.14 -7.48 -11.94
CA LYS A 21 0.66 -8.13 -13.17
C LYS A 21 -0.61 -7.46 -13.72
N ALA A 22 -1.55 -7.09 -12.85
CA ALA A 22 -2.78 -6.40 -13.25
C ALA A 22 -2.50 -5.02 -13.88
N GLU A 23 -1.50 -4.30 -13.36
CA GLU A 23 -1.03 -3.02 -13.88
C GLU A 23 -0.17 -3.15 -15.17
N ARG A 24 0.11 -4.38 -15.61
CA ARG A 24 0.93 -4.69 -16.81
C ARG A 24 2.30 -4.00 -16.78
N LEU A 25 2.90 -3.89 -15.60
CA LEU A 25 4.23 -3.31 -15.45
C LEU A 25 5.29 -4.23 -16.06
N ALA A 26 6.31 -3.63 -16.67
CA ALA A 26 7.45 -4.36 -17.21
C ALA A 26 8.45 -4.74 -16.11
N GLY A 27 9.12 -5.88 -16.27
CA GLY A 27 10.15 -6.37 -15.36
C GLY A 27 9.65 -7.39 -14.33
N GLU A 28 10.42 -7.55 -13.26
CA GLU A 28 10.12 -8.50 -12.19
C GLU A 28 9.14 -7.92 -11.15
N ASP A 29 8.30 -8.78 -10.57
CA ASP A 29 7.26 -8.41 -9.60
C ASP A 29 7.82 -8.18 -8.18
N LEU A 30 8.93 -7.46 -8.09
CA LEU A 30 9.70 -7.18 -6.87
C LEU A 30 9.34 -5.85 -6.19
N LEU A 31 8.19 -5.26 -6.54
CA LEU A 31 7.70 -4.03 -5.93
C LEU A 31 6.61 -4.31 -4.89
N CYS A 32 6.64 -3.58 -3.77
CA CYS A 32 5.52 -3.59 -2.82
C CYS A 32 4.35 -2.76 -3.35
N LEU A 33 3.15 -3.02 -2.82
CA LEU A 33 1.92 -2.33 -3.21
C LEU A 33 2.02 -0.79 -3.17
N HIS A 34 2.72 -0.24 -2.18
CA HIS A 34 2.89 1.21 -2.07
C HIS A 34 3.69 1.78 -3.24
N CYS A 35 4.82 1.15 -3.57
CA CYS A 35 5.64 1.58 -4.70
C CYS A 35 4.94 1.39 -6.05
N ILE A 36 4.13 0.35 -6.20
CA ILE A 36 3.31 0.16 -7.41
C ILE A 36 2.28 1.28 -7.51
N GLY A 37 1.56 1.60 -6.42
CA GLY A 37 0.60 2.70 -6.39
C GLY A 37 1.22 4.06 -6.72
N ASP A 38 2.39 4.37 -6.14
CA ASP A 38 3.12 5.61 -6.45
C ASP A 38 3.53 5.70 -7.93
N LEU A 39 3.89 4.57 -8.56
CA LEU A 39 4.26 4.53 -9.98
C LEU A 39 3.05 4.70 -10.90
N THR A 40 1.89 4.15 -10.52
CA THR A 40 0.69 4.17 -11.36
C THR A 40 -0.28 5.29 -11.02
N GLY A 41 0.01 6.10 -9.99
CA GLY A 41 -0.90 7.12 -9.47
C GLY A 41 -2.16 6.53 -8.83
N LYS A 42 -2.14 5.24 -8.48
CA LYS A 42 -3.26 4.51 -7.91
C LYS A 42 -3.11 4.34 -6.40
N VAL A 43 -4.25 4.07 -5.78
CA VAL A 43 -4.38 3.95 -4.34
C VAL A 43 -5.06 2.63 -3.99
N MET A 44 -4.76 2.12 -2.80
CA MET A 44 -5.31 0.84 -2.36
C MET A 44 -6.75 1.02 -1.86
N ASN A 45 -7.68 0.22 -2.38
CA ASN A 45 -9.02 0.13 -1.82
C ASN A 45 -9.06 -0.80 -0.58
N GLU A 46 -10.20 -0.84 0.10
CA GLU A 46 -10.47 -1.70 1.26
C GLU A 46 -10.25 -3.20 1.03
N TYR A 47 -10.23 -3.66 -0.22
CA TYR A 47 -10.01 -5.07 -0.61
C TYR A 47 -8.54 -5.37 -1.00
N GLY A 48 -7.65 -4.38 -0.91
CA GLY A 48 -6.23 -4.52 -1.21
C GLY A 48 -5.89 -4.50 -2.70
N PHE A 49 -6.73 -3.88 -3.54
CA PHE A 49 -6.46 -3.66 -4.96
C PHE A 49 -6.09 -2.20 -5.22
N LEU A 50 -5.19 -1.97 -6.17
CA LEU A 50 -4.88 -0.66 -6.68
C LEU A 50 -5.98 -0.21 -7.65
N VAL A 51 -6.60 0.92 -7.33
CA VAL A 51 -7.65 1.54 -8.11
C VAL A 51 -7.32 3.01 -8.31
N ARG A 52 -7.97 3.65 -9.29
CA ARG A 52 -7.83 5.10 -9.42
C ARG A 52 -8.51 5.79 -8.24
N PRO A 53 -8.00 6.94 -7.76
CA PRO A 53 -8.59 7.64 -6.62
C PRO A 53 -10.10 7.92 -6.77
N GLU A 54 -10.57 8.20 -7.99
CA GLU A 54 -11.97 8.41 -8.33
C GLU A 54 -12.85 7.15 -8.19
N GLU A 55 -12.26 5.97 -8.26
CA GLU A 55 -12.93 4.66 -8.14
C GLU A 55 -13.05 4.20 -6.68
N LEU A 56 -12.45 4.94 -5.74
CA LEU A 56 -12.66 4.66 -4.32
C LEU A 56 -14.11 4.93 -3.94
N GLY A 57 -14.72 3.91 -3.33
CA GLY A 57 -15.98 4.06 -2.64
C GLY A 57 -15.92 5.15 -1.57
N SER A 58 -17.07 5.73 -1.26
CA SER A 58 -17.22 6.88 -0.35
C SER A 58 -16.55 6.66 1.01
N THR A 59 -16.59 5.42 1.54
CA THR A 59 -15.95 5.02 2.80
C THR A 59 -14.42 5.05 2.70
N SER A 60 -13.87 4.40 1.67
CA SER A 60 -12.43 4.39 1.41
C SER A 60 -11.87 5.79 1.10
N ARG A 61 -12.64 6.65 0.43
CA ARG A 61 -12.26 8.04 0.14
C ARG A 61 -12.08 8.88 1.41
N ARG A 62 -12.99 8.73 2.40
CA ARG A 62 -12.85 9.40 3.71
C ARG A 62 -11.60 8.97 4.47
N LEU A 63 -11.18 7.71 4.35
CA LEU A 63 -9.97 7.18 5.00
C LEU A 63 -8.66 7.71 4.39
N GLN A 64 -8.69 8.23 3.16
CA GLN A 64 -7.51 8.88 2.54
C GLN A 64 -7.37 10.35 2.91
N ILE A 65 -8.44 10.99 3.39
CA ILE A 65 -8.43 12.36 3.95
C ILE A 65 -7.99 12.28 5.43
N LEU A 66 -7.05 11.40 5.76
CA LEU A 66 -6.38 11.48 7.05
C LEU A 66 -5.43 12.69 7.02
N PRO A 67 -5.51 13.61 7.98
CA PRO A 67 -4.69 14.83 7.97
C PRO A 67 -3.20 14.51 7.85
N ARG A 68 -2.49 15.26 7.00
CA ARG A 68 -1.01 15.23 6.89
C ARG A 68 -0.30 15.64 8.21
N THR A 69 -1.05 16.10 9.21
CA THR A 69 -0.61 16.47 10.56
C THR A 69 -0.61 15.31 11.55
N ILE A 70 -0.61 14.06 11.09
CA ILE A 70 -0.30 12.94 11.98
C ILE A 70 1.22 12.72 12.00
N THR A 71 1.94 13.68 12.60
CA THR A 71 3.27 13.43 13.15
C THR A 71 3.10 12.39 14.27
N ASN A 72 3.49 11.13 13.99
CA ASN A 72 3.54 9.97 14.92
C ASN A 72 2.33 9.01 15.04
N CYS A 73 1.59 8.65 13.98
CA CYS A 73 0.74 7.45 14.08
C CYS A 73 1.45 6.15 13.70
N ARG A 74 1.89 5.44 14.73
CA ARG A 74 1.78 3.97 14.79
C ARG A 74 1.08 3.56 16.09
N PRO A 75 -0.27 3.54 16.15
CA PRO A 75 -0.99 2.97 17.28
C PRO A 75 -0.87 1.44 17.35
N CYS A 76 -0.51 0.77 16.25
CA CYS A 76 -0.39 -0.68 16.16
C CYS A 76 1.01 -1.25 16.47
N MET A 77 1.99 -0.43 16.86
CA MET A 77 3.35 -0.87 17.26
C MET A 77 3.63 -0.80 18.76
N LYS A 78 2.63 -0.49 19.60
CA LYS A 78 2.73 -0.81 21.02
C LYS A 78 2.49 -2.32 21.19
N LYS A 79 3.54 -3.11 20.95
CA LYS A 79 3.64 -4.47 21.48
C LYS A 79 3.50 -4.39 23.01
N GLY A 80 2.80 -5.38 23.55
CA GLY A 80 2.33 -5.41 24.92
C GLY A 80 3.41 -5.17 25.97
N THR A 81 3.02 -4.43 26.99
CA THR A 81 3.46 -4.70 28.35
C THR A 81 2.45 -5.68 28.92
N LEU A 82 2.79 -6.97 28.85
CA LEU A 82 2.38 -7.90 29.90
C LEU A 82 2.99 -7.36 31.20
N SER A 83 2.15 -6.87 32.10
CA SER A 83 2.35 -6.80 33.55
C SER A 83 1.00 -6.53 34.19
#